data_AF-A0A2D0NAK0-F1
#
_entry.id   AF-A0A2D0NAK0-F1
#
_cell.length_a   1.000
_cell.length_b   1.000
_cell.length_c   1.000
_cell.angle_alpha   90.00
_cell.angle_beta   90.00
_cell.angle_gamma   90.00
#
_symmetry.space_group_name_H-M   'P 1'
#
loop_
_entity.id
_entity.type
_entity.pdbx_description
1 polymer ?
#
loop_
_entity_poly.entity_id
_entity_poly.type
_entity_poly.pdbx_seq_one_letter_code
_entity_poly.pdbx_strand_id
1 'polypeptide(L)'
;MSINQKGSKKYDNYSASNQTLGAQSTLIDPRLRPYWQQARAGDINAVFELSRYLYAHEGYSEDLDGALYYKSILVENFPAERDTYTCAVTLMEIGMIYAEKAMREEALTWFRRAYTFIKEGYPTDQGLQLMVEIGFFDFVVESGFSVGVVIR
;
A
#
# COMPACT_ATOMS: atom_id res chain seq x y z
N MET A 1 -9.74 -14.63 -35.56
CA MET A 1 -9.18 -14.50 -34.20
C MET A 1 -9.13 -13.02 -33.88
N SER A 2 -10.07 -12.54 -33.07
CA SER A 2 -10.02 -11.17 -32.52
C SER A 2 -10.21 -11.29 -31.02
N ILE A 3 -9.14 -10.99 -30.30
CA ILE A 3 -9.06 -11.12 -28.85
C ILE A 3 -9.73 -9.89 -28.24
N ASN A 4 -10.61 -10.16 -27.27
CA ASN A 4 -11.42 -9.20 -26.53
C ASN A 4 -10.62 -8.00 -26.00
N GLN A 5 -11.12 -6.79 -26.30
CA GLN A 5 -10.94 -5.62 -25.46
C GLN A 5 -11.77 -5.80 -24.19
N LYS A 6 -11.13 -6.12 -23.06
CA LYS A 6 -11.73 -5.98 -21.73
C LYS A 6 -10.71 -5.39 -20.78
N GLY A 7 -11.06 -4.24 -20.19
CA GLY A 7 -10.47 -3.77 -18.93
C GLY A 7 -9.53 -2.58 -19.02
N SER A 8 -9.93 -1.46 -19.63
CA SER A 8 -9.32 -0.16 -19.30
C SER A 8 -10.40 0.88 -19.14
N LYS A 9 -10.40 1.54 -17.96
CA LYS A 9 -11.28 2.63 -17.44
C LYS A 9 -11.95 2.23 -16.13
N LYS A 10 -11.25 2.42 -15.00
CA LYS A 10 -11.93 2.41 -13.69
C LYS A 10 -11.41 3.42 -12.66
N TYR A 11 -10.55 4.37 -13.02
CA TYR A 11 -9.99 5.31 -12.06
C TYR A 11 -10.44 6.78 -12.22
N ASP A 12 -11.37 7.07 -13.15
CA ASP A 12 -11.84 8.44 -13.39
C ASP A 12 -13.08 8.86 -12.57
N ASN A 13 -13.68 7.97 -11.77
CA ASN A 13 -14.94 8.25 -11.07
C ASN A 13 -14.87 8.03 -9.55
N TYR A 14 -14.10 8.87 -8.85
CA TYR A 14 -14.36 9.18 -7.44
C TYR A 14 -14.60 10.69 -7.30
N SER A 15 -15.87 11.09 -7.44
CA SER A 15 -16.29 12.49 -7.36
C SER A 15 -16.70 12.90 -5.95
N ALA A 16 -16.10 14.00 -5.51
CA ALA A 16 -16.74 15.08 -4.74
C ALA A 16 -17.16 14.81 -3.28
N SER A 17 -16.16 14.79 -2.40
CA SER A 17 -16.14 15.74 -1.27
C SER A 17 -14.70 16.21 -1.08
N ASN A 18 -14.52 17.52 -0.94
CA ASN A 18 -13.25 18.25 -0.93
C ASN A 18 -12.13 17.57 -0.12
N GLN A 19 -11.22 16.88 -0.79
CA GLN A 19 -9.83 16.65 -0.40
C GLN A 19 -9.10 16.14 -1.65
N THR A 20 -8.03 16.81 -2.05
CA THR A 20 -7.21 16.45 -3.21
C THR A 20 -6.42 15.19 -2.84
N LEU A 21 -7.08 14.02 -2.88
CA LEU A 21 -6.51 12.71 -2.53
C LEU A 21 -5.65 12.18 -3.69
N GLY A 22 -4.56 12.89 -3.93
CA GLY A 22 -3.58 12.62 -4.96
C GLY A 22 -2.72 13.86 -5.14
N ALA A 23 -1.40 13.70 -5.11
CA ALA A 23 -0.46 14.80 -5.29
C ALA A 23 -0.82 15.58 -6.56
N GLN A 24 -1.07 16.89 -6.41
CA GLN A 24 -1.25 17.76 -7.58
C GLN A 24 0.00 17.60 -8.46
N SER A 25 -0.17 17.41 -9.77
CA SER A 25 0.94 17.13 -10.70
C SER A 25 2.06 18.18 -10.69
N THR A 26 1.77 19.38 -10.19
CA THR A 26 2.69 20.50 -9.99
C THR A 26 3.56 20.39 -8.73
N LEU A 27 3.19 19.56 -7.76
CA LEU A 27 3.91 19.34 -6.49
C LEU A 27 4.73 18.04 -6.49
N ILE A 28 4.52 17.18 -7.47
CA ILE A 28 5.26 15.92 -7.61
C ILE A 28 6.69 16.22 -8.06
N ASP A 29 7.67 15.65 -7.36
CA ASP A 29 9.07 15.66 -7.76
C ASP A 29 9.17 15.30 -9.27
N PRO A 30 9.83 16.11 -10.10
CA PRO A 30 9.94 15.86 -11.54
C PRO A 30 10.41 14.45 -11.90
N ARG A 31 11.21 13.82 -11.04
CA ARG A 31 11.69 12.43 -11.18
C ARG A 31 10.57 11.40 -11.11
N LEU A 32 9.49 11.69 -10.41
CA LEU A 32 8.33 10.81 -10.23
C LEU A 32 7.27 10.97 -11.33
N ARG A 33 7.38 12.00 -12.19
CA ARG A 33 6.40 12.24 -13.27
C ARG A 33 6.17 11.07 -14.23
N PRO A 34 7.20 10.31 -14.66
CA PRO A 34 6.97 9.14 -15.52
C PRO A 34 6.08 8.09 -14.85
N TYR A 35 6.34 7.79 -13.57
CA TYR A 35 5.53 6.85 -12.79
C TYR A 35 4.11 7.37 -12.60
N TRP A 36 3.93 8.66 -12.30
CA TRP A 36 2.61 9.26 -12.20
C TRP A 36 1.78 9.14 -13.49
N GLN A 37 2.39 9.40 -14.65
CA GLN A 37 1.70 9.28 -15.94
C GLN A 37 1.28 7.84 -16.24
N GLN A 38 2.15 6.87 -15.96
CA GLN A 38 1.88 5.45 -16.17
C GLN A 38 0.84 4.92 -15.17
N ALA A 39 0.93 5.31 -13.89
CA ALA A 39 -0.05 4.96 -12.87
C ALA A 39 -1.45 5.47 -13.25
N ARG A 40 -1.54 6.71 -13.77
CA ARG A 40 -2.80 7.26 -14.29
C ARG A 40 -3.33 6.50 -15.51
N ALA A 41 -2.44 5.93 -16.32
CA ALA A 41 -2.81 5.05 -17.43
C ALA A 41 -3.24 3.64 -16.97
N GLY A 42 -3.15 3.34 -15.67
CA GLY A 42 -3.53 2.06 -15.07
C GLY A 42 -2.39 1.05 -14.96
N ASP A 43 -1.14 1.46 -15.15
CA ASP A 43 0.02 0.58 -14.93
C ASP A 43 0.23 0.34 -13.44
N ILE A 44 -0.06 -0.88 -13.00
CA ILE A 44 0.02 -1.28 -11.59
C ILE A 44 1.46 -1.25 -11.04
N ASN A 45 2.48 -1.45 -11.90
CA ASN A 45 3.88 -1.35 -11.50
C ASN A 45 4.22 0.10 -11.22
N ALA A 46 3.75 1.02 -12.05
CA ALA A 46 3.91 2.44 -11.79
C ALA A 46 3.15 2.90 -10.54
N VAL A 47 1.95 2.36 -10.26
CA VAL A 47 1.23 2.58 -8.99
C VAL A 47 2.09 2.13 -7.80
N PHE A 48 2.69 0.94 -7.89
CA PHE A 48 3.55 0.39 -6.83
C PHE A 48 4.78 1.26 -6.57
N GLU A 49 5.56 1.56 -7.61
CA GLU A 49 6.76 2.39 -7.51
C GLU A 49 6.43 3.77 -6.94
N LEU A 50 5.39 4.42 -7.46
CA LEU A 50 4.97 5.73 -6.97
C LEU A 50 4.57 5.69 -5.50
N SER A 51 3.84 4.66 -5.07
CA SER A 51 3.48 4.49 -3.66
C SER A 51 4.68 4.35 -2.72
N ARG A 52 5.77 3.73 -3.19
CA ARG A 52 7.02 3.56 -2.43
C ARG A 52 7.80 4.87 -2.33
N TYR A 53 7.94 5.59 -3.43
CA TYR A 53 8.64 6.87 -3.44
C TYR A 53 7.92 7.92 -2.58
N LEU A 54 6.59 7.96 -2.60
CA LEU A 54 5.80 8.90 -1.79
C LEU A 54 5.86 8.57 -0.29
N TYR A 55 6.03 7.30 0.09
CA TYR A 55 6.24 6.90 1.49
C TYR A 55 7.69 7.12 1.96
N ALA A 56 8.48 7.92 1.24
CA ALA A 56 9.87 8.26 1.53
C ALA A 56 10.89 7.10 1.44
N HIS A 57 10.64 6.08 0.61
CA HIS A 57 11.74 5.21 0.19
C HIS A 57 12.76 6.03 -0.63
N GLU A 58 14.04 5.97 -0.26
CA GLU A 58 15.17 6.63 -0.95
C GLU A 58 15.27 8.17 -0.83
N GLY A 59 14.68 8.78 0.20
CA GLY A 59 14.91 10.21 0.50
C GLY A 59 14.11 11.18 -0.36
N TYR A 60 12.98 10.74 -0.90
CA TYR A 60 11.98 11.57 -1.57
C TYR A 60 10.99 12.20 -0.57
N SER A 61 10.16 13.13 -1.05
CA SER A 61 9.15 13.81 -0.22
C SER A 61 8.19 12.81 0.40
N GLU A 62 8.08 12.84 1.72
CA GLU A 62 7.07 12.12 2.48
C GLU A 62 5.68 12.73 2.20
N ASP A 63 4.93 12.11 1.28
CA ASP A 63 3.52 12.40 1.02
C ASP A 63 2.70 11.17 1.41
N LEU A 64 2.40 11.09 2.71
CA LEU A 64 1.68 9.98 3.31
C LEU A 64 0.28 9.80 2.71
N ASP A 65 -0.41 10.88 2.34
CA ASP A 65 -1.74 10.81 1.74
C ASP A 65 -1.67 10.30 0.29
N GLY A 66 -0.70 10.76 -0.48
CA GLY A 66 -0.40 10.21 -1.80
C GLY A 66 0.00 8.74 -1.75
N ALA A 67 0.86 8.36 -0.80
CA ALA A 67 1.25 6.97 -0.57
C ALA A 67 0.02 6.10 -0.25
N LEU A 68 -0.83 6.52 0.69
CA LEU A 68 -2.07 5.81 1.02
C LEU A 68 -2.99 5.64 -0.19
N TYR A 69 -3.17 6.69 -0.99
CA TYR A 69 -3.99 6.65 -2.18
C TYR A 69 -3.51 5.59 -3.19
N TYR A 70 -2.22 5.59 -3.53
CA TYR A 70 -1.70 4.60 -4.48
C TYR A 70 -1.66 3.19 -3.88
N LYS A 71 -1.38 3.04 -2.58
CA LYS A 71 -1.48 1.74 -1.90
C LYS A 71 -2.91 1.20 -1.84
N SER A 72 -3.94 2.04 -1.73
CA SER A 72 -5.33 1.56 -1.77
C SER A 72 -5.69 0.98 -3.15
N ILE A 73 -5.18 1.59 -4.23
CA ILE A 73 -5.33 1.03 -5.58
C ILE A 73 -4.66 -0.34 -5.68
N LEU A 74 -3.46 -0.53 -5.11
CA LEU A 74 -2.81 -1.85 -5.07
C LEU A 74 -3.68 -2.90 -4.39
N VAL A 75 -4.22 -2.56 -3.21
CA VAL A 75 -5.07 -3.47 -2.41
C VAL A 75 -6.32 -3.92 -3.19
N GLU A 76 -6.90 -3.05 -4.02
CA GLU A 76 -8.05 -3.41 -4.89
C GLU A 76 -7.68 -4.41 -6.00
N ASN A 77 -6.40 -4.52 -6.36
CA ASN A 77 -5.89 -5.39 -7.41
C ASN A 77 -5.17 -6.64 -6.86
N PHE A 78 -5.07 -6.79 -5.54
CA PHE A 78 -4.56 -8.01 -4.92
C PHE A 78 -5.56 -9.17 -5.07
N PRO A 79 -5.11 -10.43 -5.25
CA PRO A 79 -3.73 -10.89 -5.50
C PRO A 79 -3.40 -11.05 -6.99
N ALA A 80 -4.27 -10.61 -7.91
CA ALA A 80 -4.20 -10.97 -9.32
C ALA A 80 -2.89 -10.57 -10.02
N GLU A 81 -2.19 -9.55 -9.49
CA GLU A 81 -1.03 -8.94 -10.15
C GLU A 81 0.22 -8.87 -9.25
N ARG A 82 0.21 -9.48 -8.06
CA ARG A 82 1.32 -9.39 -7.08
C ARG A 82 1.55 -10.67 -6.30
N ASP A 83 2.81 -10.90 -5.97
CA ASP A 83 3.22 -11.96 -5.05
C ASP A 83 2.79 -11.63 -3.61
N THR A 84 2.68 -12.67 -2.78
CA THR A 84 2.19 -12.56 -1.41
C THR A 84 3.10 -11.72 -0.51
N TYR A 85 4.42 -11.71 -0.77
CA TYR A 85 5.37 -10.86 -0.02
C TYR A 85 5.05 -9.38 -0.25
N THR A 86 4.91 -8.97 -1.50
CA THR A 86 4.56 -7.58 -1.86
C THR A 86 3.21 -7.17 -1.28
N CYS A 87 2.22 -8.07 -1.29
CA CYS A 87 0.92 -7.82 -0.69
C CYS A 87 1.03 -7.59 0.82
N ALA A 88 1.77 -8.45 1.53
CA ALA A 88 1.96 -8.38 2.97
C ALA A 88 2.67 -7.08 3.39
N VAL A 89 3.76 -6.72 2.70
CA VAL A 89 4.49 -5.46 2.92
C VAL A 89 3.57 -4.27 2.70
N THR A 90 2.79 -4.26 1.61
CA THR A 90 1.88 -3.14 1.32
C THR A 90 0.84 -2.95 2.43
N LEU A 91 0.23 -4.03 2.93
CA LEU A 91 -0.75 -3.96 4.03
C LEU A 91 -0.12 -3.45 5.33
N MET A 92 1.10 -3.88 5.63
CA MET A 92 1.86 -3.45 6.80
C MET A 92 2.23 -1.96 6.72
N GLU A 93 2.74 -1.51 5.58
CA GLU A 93 3.10 -0.11 5.34
C GLU A 93 1.88 0.81 5.43
N ILE A 94 0.69 0.38 4.99
CA ILE A 94 -0.54 1.15 5.22
C ILE A 94 -0.78 1.31 6.73
N GLY A 95 -0.58 0.26 7.52
CA GLY A 95 -0.67 0.33 8.99
C GLY A 95 0.32 1.31 9.59
N MET A 96 1.57 1.32 9.11
CA MET A 96 2.61 2.25 9.54
C MET A 96 2.24 3.70 9.19
N ILE A 97 1.76 3.96 7.97
CA ILE A 97 1.34 5.31 7.57
C ILE A 97 0.21 5.82 8.47
N TYR A 98 -0.80 4.99 8.77
CA TYR A 98 -1.85 5.40 9.71
C TYR A 98 -1.31 5.64 11.12
N ALA A 99 -0.31 4.87 11.57
CA ALA A 99 0.32 5.07 12.87
C ALA A 99 1.09 6.41 12.92
N GLU A 100 1.85 6.74 11.87
CA GLU A 100 2.53 8.03 11.70
C GLU A 100 1.56 9.21 11.69
N LYS A 101 0.37 9.02 11.10
CA LYS A 101 -0.74 10.00 11.13
C LYS A 101 -1.49 10.03 12.47
N ALA A 102 -1.05 9.29 13.49
CA ALA A 102 -1.70 9.13 14.79
C ALA A 102 -3.15 8.58 14.72
N MET A 103 -3.50 7.89 13.63
CA MET A 103 -4.80 7.27 13.40
C MET A 103 -4.78 5.82 13.89
N ARG A 104 -4.86 5.68 15.21
CA ARG A 104 -4.55 4.44 15.92
C ARG A 104 -5.43 3.25 15.55
N GLU A 105 -6.74 3.46 15.37
CA GLU A 105 -7.68 2.36 15.09
C GLU A 105 -7.54 1.85 13.65
N GLU A 106 -7.30 2.76 12.71
CA GLU A 106 -7.01 2.45 11.32
C GLU A 106 -5.68 1.70 11.20
N ALA A 107 -4.63 2.19 11.86
CA ALA A 107 -3.33 1.50 11.91
C ALA A 107 -3.47 0.05 12.40
N LEU A 108 -4.15 -0.13 13.54
CA LEU A 108 -4.41 -1.46 14.09
C LEU A 108 -5.20 -2.35 13.12
N THR A 109 -6.20 -1.78 12.45
CA THR A 109 -6.99 -2.49 11.44
C THR A 109 -6.11 -3.01 10.31
N TRP A 110 -5.17 -2.21 9.81
CA TRP A 110 -4.29 -2.60 8.72
C TRP A 110 -3.19 -3.57 9.16
N PHE A 111 -2.61 -3.41 10.35
CA PHE A 111 -1.69 -4.42 10.90
C PHE A 111 -2.39 -5.78 11.06
N ARG A 112 -3.65 -5.80 11.53
CA ARG A 112 -4.46 -7.02 11.59
C ARG A 112 -4.67 -7.64 10.21
N ARG A 113 -5.01 -6.82 9.22
CA ARG A 113 -5.19 -7.30 7.83
C ARG A 113 -3.91 -7.92 7.28
N ALA A 114 -2.75 -7.31 7.51
CA ALA A 114 -1.46 -7.87 7.11
C ALA A 114 -1.19 -9.22 7.80
N TYR A 115 -1.41 -9.29 9.12
CA TYR A 115 -1.24 -10.52 9.88
C TYR A 115 -2.15 -11.65 9.36
N THR A 116 -3.45 -11.39 9.23
CA THR A 116 -4.43 -12.36 8.73
C THR A 116 -4.09 -12.80 7.31
N PHE A 117 -3.73 -11.87 6.42
CA PHE A 117 -3.35 -12.19 5.05
C PHE A 117 -2.18 -13.16 4.98
N ILE A 118 -1.13 -12.95 5.78
CA ILE A 118 0.01 -13.87 5.84
C ILE A 118 -0.41 -15.23 6.43
N LYS A 119 -1.22 -15.24 7.50
CA LYS A 119 -1.67 -16.47 8.16
C LYS A 119 -2.56 -17.35 7.28
N GLU A 120 -3.39 -16.75 6.44
CA GLU A 120 -4.27 -17.45 5.50
C GLU A 120 -3.52 -17.89 4.23
N GLY A 121 -2.51 -17.13 3.81
CA GLY A 121 -1.71 -17.41 2.61
C GLY A 121 -0.61 -18.45 2.78
N TYR A 122 -0.20 -18.78 4.01
CA TYR A 122 0.95 -19.64 4.29
C TYR A 122 0.71 -20.66 5.41
N PRO A 123 1.37 -21.83 5.34
CA PRO A 123 1.60 -22.67 6.52
C PRO A 123 2.22 -21.87 7.67
N THR A 124 1.89 -22.21 8.92
CA THR A 124 2.26 -21.42 10.10
C THR A 124 3.74 -21.05 10.16
N ASP A 125 4.65 -21.99 9.91
CA ASP A 125 6.09 -21.75 10.00
C ASP A 125 6.58 -20.79 8.90
N GLN A 126 6.05 -20.93 7.68
CA GLN A 126 6.38 -20.04 6.56
C GLN A 126 5.81 -18.63 6.75
N GLY A 127 4.60 -18.53 7.30
CA GLY A 127 3.99 -17.24 7.62
C GLY A 127 4.75 -16.50 8.72
N LEU A 128 5.21 -17.21 9.75
CA LEU A 128 6.08 -16.62 10.79
C LEU A 128 7.42 -16.17 10.21
N GLN A 129 8.03 -16.99 9.35
CA GLN A 129 9.28 -16.62 8.67
C GLN A 129 9.10 -15.35 7.83
N LEU A 130 8.01 -15.24 7.07
CA LEU A 130 7.70 -14.04 6.29
C LEU A 130 7.51 -12.82 7.20
N MET A 131 6.77 -12.93 8.31
CA MET A 131 6.59 -11.83 9.26
C MET A 131 7.92 -11.34 9.85
N VAL A 132 8.86 -12.26 10.12
CA VAL A 132 10.22 -11.90 10.57
C VAL A 132 10.98 -11.22 9.44
N GLU A 133 10.94 -11.75 8.22
CA GLU A 133 11.64 -11.21 7.06
C GLU A 133 11.23 -9.78 6.72
N ILE A 134 9.93 -9.48 6.79
CA ILE A 134 9.41 -8.13 6.51
C ILE A 134 9.49 -7.19 7.73
N GLY A 135 10.02 -7.64 8.87
CA GLY A 135 10.11 -6.84 10.10
C GLY A 135 8.75 -6.52 10.74
N PHE A 136 7.71 -7.33 10.48
CA PHE A 136 6.34 -7.03 10.88
C PHE A 136 6.19 -6.75 12.38
N PHE A 137 6.79 -7.60 13.22
CA PHE A 137 6.68 -7.45 14.67
C PHE A 137 7.41 -6.22 15.20
N ASP A 138 8.56 -5.90 14.61
CA ASP A 138 9.36 -4.73 14.99
C ASP A 138 8.59 -3.45 14.66
N PHE A 139 8.05 -3.34 13.43
CA PHE A 139 7.25 -2.18 13.03
C PHE A 139 5.96 -2.01 13.83
N VAL A 140 5.28 -3.11 14.19
CA VAL A 140 4.11 -3.05 15.08
C VAL A 140 4.47 -2.44 16.44
N VAL A 141 5.61 -2.84 17.00
CA VAL A 141 6.09 -2.33 18.31
C VAL A 141 6.56 -0.89 18.21
N GLU A 142 7.33 -0.54 17.17
CA GLU A 142 7.79 0.82 16.91
C GLU A 142 6.61 1.79 16.68
N SER A 143 5.54 1.29 16.06
CA SER A 143 4.27 2.02 15.88
C SER A 143 3.44 2.15 17.17
N GLY A 144 3.93 1.66 18.30
CA GLY A 144 3.29 1.81 19.62
C GLY A 144 2.22 0.77 19.96
N PHE A 145 2.19 -0.37 19.24
CA PHE A 145 1.26 -1.45 19.49
C PHE A 145 1.95 -2.67 20.11
N SER A 146 1.25 -3.38 20.99
CA SER A 146 1.71 -4.71 21.39
C SER A 146 1.31 -5.74 20.34
N VAL A 147 2.22 -6.65 19.98
CA VAL A 147 1.93 -7.77 19.07
C VAL A 147 0.67 -8.55 19.49
N GLY A 148 0.50 -8.78 20.80
CA GLY A 148 -0.66 -9.46 21.35
C GLY A 148 -2.02 -8.77 21.14
N VAL A 149 -2.07 -7.52 20.69
CA VAL A 149 -3.31 -6.81 20.32
C VAL A 149 -3.60 -6.94 18.83
N VAL A 150 -2.55 -7.06 18.01
CA VAL A 150 -2.64 -7.26 16.56
C VAL A 150 -3.08 -8.69 16.23
N ILE A 151 -2.56 -9.70 16.94
CA ILE A 151 -2.82 -11.12 16.61
C ILE A 151 -4.12 -11.68 17.22
N ARG A 152 -4.98 -10.82 17.79
CA ARG A 152 -6.26 -11.19 18.41
C ARG A 152 -7.41 -11.18 17.41
#